data_AF-A0A8K0P279-F1
#
_entry.id   AF-A0A8K0P279-F1
#
_cell.length_a   1.000
_cell.length_b   1.000
_cell.length_c   1.000
_cell.angle_alpha   90.00
_cell.angle_beta   90.00
_cell.angle_gamma   90.00
#
_symmetry.space_group_name_H-M   'P 1'
#
loop_
_entity.id
_entity.type
_entity.pdbx_description
1 polymer ?
#
loop_
_entity_poly.entity_id
_entity_poly.type
_entity_poly.pdbx_seq_one_letter_code
_entity_poly.pdbx_strand_id
1 'polypeptide(L)'
;MLITVHKCQFCFADRLWCPLEFDGWTCINATPAGENAIFPCPYFVVGFDTNRNLEIYSFFACFILFSPGLAYRECTKDGTWFVHPESNKTWSNYTTCVDFEDLEVSNGINNSCC
;
A
#
# COMPACT_ATOMS: atom_id res chain seq x y z
N MET A 1 -4.88 51.49 19.50
CA MET A 1 -3.58 50.87 19.16
C MET A 1 -3.15 50.15 20.44
N LEU A 2 -3.08 48.82 20.57
CA LEU A 2 -2.88 47.73 19.62
C LEU A 2 -3.83 46.57 19.95
N ILE A 3 -4.41 45.94 18.93
CA ILE A 3 -5.02 44.61 19.03
C ILE A 3 -3.85 43.63 18.98
N THR A 4 -3.64 42.87 20.07
CA THR A 4 -2.58 41.86 20.14
C THR A 4 -2.83 40.79 19.09
N VAL A 5 -1.80 40.58 18.26
CA VAL A 5 -1.81 39.66 17.12
C VAL A 5 -2.37 38.30 17.53
N HIS A 6 -3.37 37.87 16.78
CA HIS A 6 -3.98 36.56 16.81
C HIS A 6 -2.90 35.47 16.92
N LYS A 7 -2.68 34.94 18.12
CA LYS A 7 -2.35 33.52 18.24
C LYS A 7 -3.61 32.81 17.80
N CYS A 8 -3.59 32.20 16.62
CA CYS A 8 -4.56 31.19 16.23
C CYS A 8 -4.40 29.99 17.18
N GLN A 9 -4.84 30.14 18.43
CA GLN A 9 -4.81 29.14 19.48
C GLN A 9 -5.95 28.13 19.30
N PHE A 10 -6.30 27.84 18.04
CA PHE A 10 -7.09 26.68 17.61
C PHE A 10 -6.75 26.40 16.14
N CYS A 11 -5.49 26.04 15.86
CA CYS A 11 -5.27 25.06 14.81
C CYS A 11 -5.83 23.75 15.36
N PHE A 12 -6.87 23.19 14.72
CA PHE A 12 -7.14 21.76 14.85
C PHE A 12 -5.78 21.06 14.71
N ALA A 13 -5.41 20.23 15.69
CA ALA A 13 -4.11 19.57 15.83
C ALA A 13 -3.41 19.36 14.49
N ASP A 14 -2.13 19.75 14.39
CA ASP A 14 -1.26 19.45 13.24
C ASP A 14 -1.50 18.00 12.83
N ARG A 15 -2.33 17.78 11.81
CA ARG A 15 -2.53 16.42 11.30
C ARG A 15 -1.17 16.04 10.75
N LEU A 16 -0.54 15.08 11.40
CA LEU A 16 0.72 14.49 10.93
C LEU A 16 0.40 13.73 9.64
N TRP A 17 1.31 13.76 8.68
CA TRP A 17 1.18 13.05 7.41
C TRP A 17 2.48 12.31 7.14
N CYS A 18 2.36 11.10 6.61
CA CYS A 18 3.49 10.46 5.99
C CYS A 18 3.80 11.14 4.65
N PRO A 19 5.08 11.46 4.38
CA PRO A 19 5.48 12.16 3.17
C PRO A 19 5.35 11.26 1.94
N LEU A 20 5.23 11.87 0.77
CA LEU A 20 5.31 11.15 -0.50
C LEU A 20 6.68 10.48 -0.63
N GLU A 21 6.68 9.17 -0.90
CA GLU A 21 7.89 8.35 -0.97
C GLU A 21 7.80 7.38 -2.15
N PHE A 22 8.96 7.06 -2.74
CA PHE A 22 9.09 6.00 -3.74
C PHE A 22 9.86 4.83 -3.12
N ASP A 23 9.23 3.66 -3.08
CA ASP A 23 9.79 2.46 -2.44
C ASP A 23 10.60 1.56 -3.39
N GLY A 24 10.84 2.04 -4.61
CA GLY A 24 11.53 1.29 -5.68
C GLY A 24 10.57 0.71 -6.70
N TRP A 25 9.28 0.59 -6.38
CA TRP A 25 8.29 -0.09 -7.21
C TRP A 25 7.16 0.87 -7.57
N THR A 26 6.59 1.54 -6.57
CA THR A 26 5.44 2.44 -6.74
C THR A 26 5.67 3.77 -6.02
N CYS A 27 5.10 4.84 -6.57
CA CYS A 27 5.04 6.13 -5.88
C CYS A 27 3.87 6.11 -4.88
N ILE A 28 4.18 6.29 -3.60
CA ILE A 28 3.20 6.27 -2.51
C ILE A 28 2.81 7.71 -2.20
N ASN A 29 1.52 8.01 -2.31
CA ASN A 29 0.99 9.34 -2.03
C ASN A 29 1.08 9.69 -0.54
N ALA A 30 1.18 10.99 -0.25
CA ALA A 30 1.11 11.50 1.11
C ALA A 30 -0.21 11.07 1.77
N THR A 31 -0.10 10.45 2.95
CA THR A 31 -1.22 9.81 3.65
C THR A 31 -1.28 10.35 5.07
N PRO A 32 -2.48 10.65 5.61
CA PRO A 32 -2.60 11.15 6.97
C PRO A 32 -2.17 10.10 8.00
N ALA A 33 -1.63 10.57 9.13
CA ALA A 33 -1.15 9.73 10.21
C ALA A 33 -2.25 8.86 10.80
N GLY A 34 -1.96 7.55 10.93
CA GLY A 34 -2.91 6.55 11.41
C GLY A 34 -3.81 5.94 10.33
N GLU A 35 -3.62 6.29 9.06
CA GLU A 35 -4.29 5.66 7.92
C GLU A 35 -3.32 4.81 7.06
N ASN A 36 -3.90 3.96 6.21
CA ASN A 36 -3.14 3.13 5.28
C ASN A 36 -3.19 3.76 3.88
N ALA A 37 -2.03 3.93 3.27
CA ALA A 37 -1.91 4.29 1.86
C ALA A 37 -2.23 3.06 1.02
N ILE A 38 -3.23 3.14 0.15
CA ILE A 38 -3.63 2.04 -0.75
C ILE A 38 -3.28 2.44 -2.18
N PHE A 39 -2.63 1.54 -2.92
CA PHE A 39 -2.17 1.80 -4.28
C PHE A 39 -2.20 0.53 -5.15
N PRO A 40 -2.30 0.68 -6.48
CA PRO A 40 -2.38 -0.46 -7.39
C PRO A 40 -1.06 -1.23 -7.45
N CYS A 41 -1.16 -2.55 -7.68
CA CYS A 41 0.00 -3.40 -7.91
C CYS A 41 0.72 -3.01 -9.22
N PRO A 42 2.06 -2.97 -9.23
CA PRO A 42 2.85 -2.69 -10.43
C PRO A 42 2.74 -3.82 -11.45
N TYR A 43 2.67 -3.47 -12.74
CA TYR A 43 2.44 -4.43 -13.83
C TYR A 43 3.71 -5.07 -14.41
N PHE A 44 4.89 -4.52 -14.08
CA PHE A 44 6.16 -4.94 -14.66
C PHE A 44 6.85 -6.05 -13.86
N VAL A 45 6.31 -6.42 -12.70
CA VAL A 45 6.86 -7.45 -11.83
C VAL A 45 6.35 -8.81 -12.29
N VAL A 46 7.25 -9.66 -12.78
CA VAL A 46 6.91 -11.03 -13.21
C VAL A 46 6.37 -11.81 -12.00
N GLY A 47 5.16 -12.36 -12.11
CA GLY A 47 4.46 -13.05 -11.02
C GLY A 47 3.42 -12.21 -10.27
N PHE A 48 3.25 -10.93 -10.63
CA PHE A 48 2.11 -10.12 -10.16
C PHE A 48 0.98 -10.21 -11.18
N ASP A 49 -0.19 -10.68 -10.75
CA ASP A 49 -1.36 -10.72 -11.64
C ASP A 49 -2.08 -9.37 -11.63
N THR A 50 -1.79 -8.57 -12.67
CA THR A 50 -2.42 -7.28 -12.91
C THR A 50 -3.92 -7.39 -13.22
N ASN A 51 -4.41 -8.57 -13.60
CA ASN A 51 -5.83 -8.78 -13.89
C ASN A 51 -6.69 -8.79 -12.63
N ARG A 52 -6.10 -9.01 -11.44
CA ARG A 52 -6.78 -8.83 -10.14
C ARG A 52 -7.25 -7.38 -9.93
N ASN A 53 -6.53 -6.40 -10.47
CA ASN A 53 -6.93 -4.99 -10.43
C ASN A 53 -8.18 -4.73 -11.29
N LEU A 54 -8.50 -5.62 -12.24
CA LEU A 54 -9.62 -5.51 -13.18
C LEU A 54 -10.89 -6.22 -12.70
N GLU A 55 -10.80 -7.12 -11.70
CA GLU A 55 -11.99 -7.75 -11.10
C GLU A 55 -12.85 -6.78 -10.26
N ILE A 56 -12.38 -5.55 -10.07
CA ILE A 56 -13.11 -4.45 -9.41
C ILE A 56 -14.33 -3.98 -10.26
N TYR A 57 -14.44 -4.39 -11.53
CA TYR A 57 -15.52 -4.00 -12.44
C TYR A 57 -16.64 -5.05 -12.63
N SER A 58 -16.59 -6.20 -11.95
CA SER A 58 -17.67 -7.19 -12.01
C SER A 58 -18.70 -6.95 -10.90
N PHE A 59 -19.99 -6.90 -11.29
CA PHE A 59 -21.18 -6.55 -10.50
C PHE A 59 -21.44 -7.38 -9.20
N PHE A 60 -20.55 -8.31 -8.84
CA PHE A 60 -20.66 -9.21 -7.67
C PHE A 60 -19.87 -8.77 -6.42
N ALA A 61 -19.13 -7.66 -6.47
CA ALA A 61 -18.20 -7.21 -5.42
C ALA A 61 -18.84 -6.68 -4.11
N CYS A 62 -20.05 -7.11 -3.76
CA CYS A 62 -20.70 -6.76 -2.48
C CYS A 62 -20.55 -7.85 -1.39
N PHE A 63 -19.80 -8.94 -1.64
CA PHE A 63 -19.72 -10.04 -0.66
C PHE A 63 -18.31 -10.46 -0.20
N ILE A 64 -17.21 -9.99 -0.80
CA ILE A 64 -15.87 -10.41 -0.35
C ILE A 64 -15.12 -9.23 0.25
N LEU A 65 -14.86 -9.32 1.57
CA LEU A 65 -14.02 -8.43 2.39
C LEU A 65 -12.51 -8.55 2.06
N PHE A 66 -12.17 -8.90 0.82
CA PHE A 66 -10.80 -9.13 0.36
C PHE A 66 -10.56 -8.19 -0.80
N SER A 67 -9.48 -7.42 -0.77
CA SER A 67 -9.08 -6.51 -1.84
C SER A 67 -8.09 -7.27 -2.73
N PRO A 68 -8.54 -7.99 -3.78
CA PRO A 68 -7.60 -8.66 -4.68
C PRO A 68 -6.83 -7.59 -5.45
N GLY A 69 -5.49 -7.63 -5.42
CA GLY A 69 -4.67 -6.77 -6.27
C GLY A 69 -4.46 -5.33 -5.80
N LEU A 70 -4.59 -5.00 -4.52
CA LEU A 70 -4.14 -3.70 -4.00
C LEU A 70 -3.03 -3.88 -2.97
N ALA A 71 -1.93 -3.16 -3.15
CA ALA A 71 -0.88 -3.04 -2.17
C ALA A 71 -1.21 -1.92 -1.18
N TYR A 72 -0.68 -2.04 0.04
CA TYR A 72 -0.84 -1.00 1.05
C TYR A 72 0.43 -0.72 1.84
N ARG A 73 0.50 0.48 2.41
CA ARG A 73 1.56 0.91 3.30
C ARG A 73 0.96 1.63 4.50
N GLU A 74 1.41 1.26 5.70
CA GLU A 74 0.86 1.80 6.94
C GLU A 74 1.57 3.11 7.30
N CYS A 75 0.77 4.16 7.53
CA CYS A 75 1.23 5.42 8.10
C CYS A 75 0.98 5.43 9.61
N THR A 76 2.05 5.51 10.40
CA THR A 76 1.95 5.54 11.87
C THR A 76 1.28 6.83 12.35
N LYS A 77 0.80 6.83 13.60
CA LYS A 77 0.20 8.02 14.24
C LYS A 77 1.19 9.17 14.41
N ASP A 78 2.48 8.88 14.36
CA ASP A 78 3.57 9.85 14.46
C ASP A 78 3.87 10.52 13.09
N GLY A 79 3.18 10.13 12.01
CA GLY A 79 3.41 10.67 10.66
C GLY A 79 4.63 10.07 9.96
N THR A 80 5.06 8.87 10.37
CA THR A 80 6.17 8.15 9.75
C THR A 80 5.71 6.83 9.15
N TRP A 81 6.37 6.38 8.09
CA TRP A 81 6.06 5.10 7.47
C TRP A 81 6.44 3.94 8.37
N PHE A 82 5.63 2.87 8.36
CA PHE A 82 5.95 1.64 9.09
C PHE A 82 7.32 1.07 8.69
N VAL A 83 8.11 0.72 9.68
CA VAL A 83 9.45 0.14 9.53
C VAL A 83 9.39 -1.33 9.95
N HIS A 84 9.81 -2.22 9.05
CA HIS A 84 9.79 -3.65 9.32
C HIS A 84 10.84 -4.03 10.38
N PRO A 85 10.48 -4.78 11.43
CA PRO A 85 11.35 -5.01 12.60
C PRO A 85 12.64 -5.77 12.27
N GLU A 86 12.61 -6.65 11.26
CA GLU A 86 13.80 -7.45 10.90
C GLU A 86 14.73 -6.73 9.92
N SER A 87 14.18 -5.88 9.04
CA SER A 87 14.98 -5.25 7.97
C SER A 87 15.34 -3.79 8.28
N ASN A 88 14.71 -3.19 9.31
CA ASN A 88 14.85 -1.77 9.67
C ASN A 88 14.66 -0.81 8.49
N LYS A 89 13.88 -1.23 7.49
CA LYS A 89 13.52 -0.42 6.33
C LYS A 89 12.02 -0.16 6.33
N THR A 90 11.65 0.96 5.73
CA THR A 90 10.25 1.27 5.46
C THR A 90 9.66 0.19 4.54
N TRP A 91 8.44 -0.25 4.85
CA TRP A 91 7.89 -1.46 4.22
C TRP A 91 6.49 -1.23 3.66
N SER A 92 6.30 -1.74 2.44
CA SER A 92 5.02 -1.78 1.73
C SER A 92 4.56 -3.23 1.61
N ASN A 93 3.30 -3.49 1.93
CA ASN A 93 2.70 -4.80 1.79
C ASN A 93 2.21 -5.03 0.35
N TYR A 94 2.89 -5.95 -0.36
CA TYR A 94 2.52 -6.41 -1.70
C TYR A 94 2.00 -7.86 -1.70
N THR A 95 1.70 -8.47 -0.56
CA THR A 95 1.31 -9.89 -0.49
C THR A 95 0.01 -10.19 -1.23
N THR A 96 -0.85 -9.19 -1.38
CA THR A 96 -2.11 -9.21 -2.13
C THR A 96 -1.93 -9.07 -3.65
N CYS A 97 -0.72 -8.71 -4.10
CA CYS A 97 -0.37 -8.57 -5.52
C CYS A 97 0.21 -9.85 -6.13
N VAL A 98 0.69 -10.77 -5.28
CA VAL A 98 1.27 -12.04 -5.73
C VAL A 98 0.14 -12.97 -6.11
N ASP A 99 0.20 -13.50 -7.33
CA ASP A 99 -0.69 -14.57 -7.73
C ASP A 99 -0.11 -15.92 -7.28
N PHE A 100 -0.71 -16.49 -6.24
CA PHE A 100 -0.29 -17.79 -5.74
C PHE A 100 -0.70 -18.93 -6.70
N GLU A 101 -1.63 -18.70 -7.64
CA GLU A 101 -2.04 -19.71 -8.61
C GLU A 101 -0.99 -19.92 -9.73
N ASP A 102 -0.16 -18.92 -10.04
CA ASP A 102 0.97 -19.06 -10.98
C ASP A 102 2.24 -19.62 -10.32
N LEU A 103 2.40 -19.46 -9.00
CA LEU A 103 3.53 -20.01 -8.24
C LEU A 103 3.49 -21.55 -8.13
N GLU A 104 2.32 -22.16 -8.25
CA GLU A 104 2.18 -23.62 -8.32
C GLU A 104 2.57 -24.18 -9.70
N VAL A 105 2.39 -23.40 -10.77
CA VAL A 105 2.82 -23.80 -12.13
C VAL A 105 4.35 -23.80 -12.24
N SER A 106 5.04 -22.80 -11.68
CA SER A 106 6.51 -22.76 -11.71
C SER A 106 7.19 -23.77 -10.78
N ASN A 107 6.56 -24.13 -9.65
CA ASN A 107 7.10 -25.19 -8.77
C ASN A 107 6.77 -26.61 -9.26
N GLY A 108 5.87 -26.74 -10.25
CA GLY A 108 5.59 -27.99 -10.96
C GLY A 108 6.58 -28.34 -12.09
N ILE A 109 7.39 -27.39 -12.56
CA ILE A 109 8.43 -27.63 -13.60
C ILE A 109 9.77 -27.95 -12.92
N ASN A 110 9.69 -28.77 -11.85
CA ASN A 110 10.75 -29.48 -11.13
C ASN A 110 11.19 -30.83 -11.68
N ASN A 111 10.30 -31.52 -12.39
CA ASN A 111 10.39 -32.96 -12.57
C ASN A 111 10.04 -33.35 -14.01
N SER A 112 11.09 -33.52 -14.82
CA SER A 112 11.13 -34.32 -16.05
C SER A 112 10.06 -34.04 -17.11
N CYS A 113 10.40 -33.23 -18.12
CA CYS A 113 9.95 -33.54 -19.47
C CYS A 113 10.63 -34.85 -19.91
N CYS A 114 9.86 -35.95 -19.89
CA CYS A 114 10.09 -37.16 -20.68
C CYS A 114 9.02 -37.23 -21.76
#